data_AF-A0A2M8M1W6-F1
#
_entry.id   AF-A0A2M8M1W6-F1
#
_cell.length_a   1.000
_cell.length_b   1.000
_cell.length_c   1.000
_cell.angle_alpha   90.00
_cell.angle_beta   90.00
_cell.angle_gamma   90.00
#
_symmetry.space_group_name_H-M   'P 1'
#
loop_
_entity.id
_entity.type
_entity.pdbx_description
1 polymer ?
#
loop_
_entity_poly.entity_id
_entity_poly.type
_entity_poly.pdbx_seq_one_letter_code
_entity_poly.pdbx_strand_id
1 'polypeptide(L)'
;MTGEDTGRPLRVAVIGTGWAARSIWLPRLTAHPAFTVAAVVDPDPAARAAASGGELPEFATAEELSPAEIDLAVVAVPNHLHAAVAETVLGAGISAFVEKPVCMTSAEADRLAAAEFTGSAMLLAGSAARYRTDVRTLLETAGTVGRIRHISLRWVRARGIPSGVGWFTSRRLSGGGALMDLGWHLLDVAGPLLGSAKFRQVIGSVSDDFVNDGSVRARWREDEAANTSGDVEDTARGFLVAPEGTSVSITASWASHRPDDVTAVVIEGSTGTLSLTCTFGFSPNRQDHSVLTLTRRGRETVVPVPNEPVGVEYDRLLDDLPRRLADPRTRGVAVGEAAHNVDAIERLYRSAAPRPLHPVRAVLPQPHRAGRLRAVVFDLDGVLVDSFEVMRQAFTLAYREVVGDGEPPFAEYNRHLGRYFPEIMRIMDLPPEMEGPFVRESARLAERVTLFSGIEELLGLLRHQGVRLAVATGKAGWRARSLLTRLGVVDLFDHVIGSDEVPRAKPAPDIVLRALDLLKVDPDEAVMVGDAVTDLAAAKDAGVAAAAALWGETDEAALLAAGPDLVLHKPLDLIPLCTPAEFVLG
;
A
#
# COMPACT_ATOMS: atom_id res chain seq x y z
N MET A 1 -8.75 -16.79 42.46
CA MET A 1 -8.25 -18.17 42.32
C MET A 1 -7.21 -18.15 41.23
N THR A 2 -5.96 -18.36 41.62
CA THR A 2 -4.76 -18.41 40.80
C THR A 2 -4.80 -19.66 39.93
N GLY A 3 -5.02 -19.49 38.63
CA GLY A 3 -4.91 -20.59 37.66
C GLY A 3 -3.45 -20.79 37.31
N GLU A 4 -2.82 -21.77 37.94
CA GLU A 4 -1.60 -22.38 37.42
C GLU A 4 -1.94 -23.07 36.09
N ASP A 5 -1.59 -22.44 34.97
CA ASP A 5 -1.48 -23.14 33.69
C ASP A 5 -0.05 -23.68 33.60
N THR A 6 0.15 -24.91 34.08
CA THR A 6 1.42 -25.65 33.90
C THR A 6 1.48 -26.32 32.51
N GLY A 7 0.83 -25.73 31.51
CA GLY A 7 0.80 -26.21 30.14
C GLY A 7 2.21 -26.36 29.58
N ARG A 8 2.44 -27.45 28.82
CA ARG A 8 3.70 -27.72 28.13
C ARG A 8 4.23 -26.45 27.42
N PRO A 9 5.54 -26.21 27.38
CA PRO A 9 6.10 -25.12 26.61
C PRO A 9 5.57 -25.11 25.16
N LEU A 10 5.25 -23.93 24.66
CA LEU A 10 4.81 -23.74 23.28
C LEU A 10 5.96 -24.08 22.33
N ARG A 11 5.70 -24.93 21.35
CA ARG A 11 6.69 -25.31 20.33
C ARG A 11 6.69 -24.25 19.26
N VAL A 12 7.82 -23.59 19.08
CA VAL A 12 7.95 -22.41 18.23
C VAL A 12 8.80 -22.72 17.01
N ALA A 13 8.30 -22.36 15.82
CA ALA A 13 9.11 -22.25 14.63
C ALA A 13 9.54 -20.79 14.43
N VAL A 14 10.79 -20.54 14.04
CA VAL A 14 11.27 -19.20 13.66
C VAL A 14 11.46 -19.15 12.15
N ILE A 15 10.68 -18.31 11.47
CA ILE A 15 10.65 -18.18 10.01
C ILE A 15 11.34 -16.87 9.61
N GLY A 16 12.39 -17.00 8.80
CA GLY A 16 13.34 -15.92 8.49
C GLY A 16 14.40 -15.81 9.57
N THR A 17 15.64 -16.20 9.25
CA THR A 17 16.75 -16.28 10.21
C THR A 17 17.73 -15.09 10.11
N GLY A 18 17.19 -13.94 9.74
CA GLY A 18 17.93 -12.69 9.65
C GLY A 18 18.26 -12.05 11.00
N TRP A 19 18.67 -10.78 10.98
CA TRP A 19 19.10 -10.04 12.17
C TRP A 19 18.09 -10.07 13.34
N ALA A 20 16.79 -9.87 13.07
CA ALA A 20 15.76 -9.88 14.12
C ALA A 20 15.66 -11.24 14.79
N ALA A 21 15.61 -12.33 14.01
CA ALA A 21 15.60 -13.69 14.55
C ALA A 21 16.86 -13.98 15.37
N ARG A 22 18.06 -13.73 14.84
CA ARG A 22 19.33 -14.06 15.51
C ARG A 22 19.63 -13.20 16.74
N SER A 23 19.27 -11.92 16.69
CA SER A 23 19.66 -10.94 17.72
C SER A 23 18.58 -10.70 18.77
N ILE A 24 17.31 -10.91 18.41
CA ILE A 24 16.17 -10.64 19.29
C ILE A 24 15.50 -11.93 19.72
N TRP A 25 14.96 -12.69 18.75
CA TRP A 25 13.97 -13.72 19.04
C TRP A 25 14.57 -15.05 19.48
N LEU A 26 15.52 -15.63 18.73
CA LEU A 26 16.11 -16.93 19.06
C LEU A 26 16.73 -16.96 20.46
N PRO A 27 17.59 -16.00 20.88
CA PRO A 27 18.16 -16.02 22.23
C PRO A 27 17.11 -15.94 23.33
N ARG A 28 16.04 -15.17 23.11
CA ARG A 28 14.97 -14.98 24.10
C ARG A 28 14.04 -16.19 24.17
N LEU A 29 13.63 -16.72 23.03
CA LEU A 29 12.78 -17.91 22.95
C LEU A 29 13.48 -19.12 23.58
N THR A 30 14.77 -19.31 23.30
CA THR A 30 15.56 -20.40 23.90
C THR A 30 15.72 -20.26 25.41
N ALA A 31 15.84 -19.03 25.93
CA ALA A 31 16.00 -18.79 27.36
C ALA A 31 14.67 -18.80 28.15
N HIS A 32 13.53 -18.64 27.47
CA HIS A 32 12.24 -18.40 28.11
C HIS A 32 11.47 -19.71 28.39
N PRO A 33 11.05 -19.98 29.64
CA PRO A 33 10.53 -21.30 30.04
C PRO A 33 9.19 -21.69 29.39
N ALA A 34 8.43 -20.72 28.89
CA ALA A 34 7.16 -20.98 28.19
C ALA A 34 7.32 -21.42 26.73
N PHE A 35 8.53 -21.45 26.18
CA PHE A 35 8.76 -21.78 24.77
C PHE A 35 9.84 -22.86 24.61
N THR A 36 9.67 -23.67 23.56
CA THR A 36 10.71 -24.56 23.03
C THR A 36 10.87 -24.24 21.56
N VAL A 37 12.06 -23.79 21.14
CA VAL A 37 12.36 -23.63 19.71
C VAL A 37 12.42 -25.02 19.07
N ALA A 38 11.49 -25.29 18.17
CA ALA A 38 11.27 -26.62 17.59
C ALA A 38 11.69 -26.70 16.12
N ALA A 39 11.81 -25.56 15.43
CA ALA A 39 12.26 -25.51 14.03
C ALA A 39 12.77 -24.12 13.65
N VAL A 40 13.63 -24.08 12.63
CA VAL A 40 13.98 -22.85 11.91
C VAL A 40 13.65 -22.99 10.42
N VAL A 41 13.22 -21.89 9.81
CA VAL A 41 12.83 -21.86 8.39
C VAL A 41 13.52 -20.69 7.70
N ASP A 42 14.29 -20.98 6.65
CA ASP A 42 14.89 -19.96 5.80
C ASP A 42 15.19 -20.58 4.43
N PRO A 43 14.90 -19.92 3.29
CA PRO A 43 15.25 -20.45 1.98
C PRO A 43 16.76 -20.60 1.78
N ASP A 44 17.59 -19.78 2.45
CA ASP A 44 19.05 -19.87 2.38
C ASP A 44 19.58 -20.98 3.32
N PRO A 45 20.22 -22.04 2.77
CA PRO A 45 20.80 -23.12 3.57
C PRO A 45 21.83 -22.64 4.60
N ALA A 46 22.64 -21.65 4.25
CA ALA A 46 23.65 -21.14 5.17
C ALA A 46 23.02 -20.39 6.33
N ALA A 47 21.95 -19.62 6.07
CA ALA A 47 21.24 -18.86 7.08
C ALA A 47 20.55 -19.78 8.10
N ARG A 48 19.80 -20.80 7.63
CA ARG A 48 19.13 -21.76 8.55
C ARG A 48 20.11 -22.65 9.31
N ALA A 49 21.21 -23.11 8.70
CA ALA A 49 22.23 -23.89 9.39
C ALA A 49 22.94 -23.07 10.50
N ALA A 50 23.19 -21.78 10.24
CA ALA A 50 23.75 -20.89 11.25
C ALA A 50 22.79 -20.64 12.43
N ALA A 51 21.49 -20.59 12.16
CA ALA A 51 20.47 -20.37 13.20
C ALA A 51 20.10 -21.64 13.98
N SER A 52 20.14 -22.81 13.34
CA SER A 52 19.85 -24.11 13.97
C SER A 52 20.98 -24.59 14.88
N GLY A 53 22.23 -24.17 14.60
CA GLY A 53 23.42 -24.73 15.22
C GLY A 53 23.63 -26.23 14.93
N GLY A 54 22.88 -26.79 13.97
CA GLY A 54 22.81 -28.22 13.69
C GLY A 54 21.98 -29.04 14.69
N GLU A 55 21.30 -28.39 15.64
CA GLU A 55 20.54 -29.05 16.71
C GLU A 55 19.01 -29.00 16.50
N LEU A 56 18.55 -28.12 15.62
CA LEU A 56 17.13 -27.89 15.33
C LEU A 56 16.75 -28.42 13.94
N PRO A 57 15.51 -28.94 13.77
CA PRO A 57 14.93 -29.16 12.45
C PRO A 57 15.00 -27.90 11.57
N GLU A 58 15.40 -28.09 10.33
CA GLU A 58 15.59 -27.03 9.32
C GLU A 58 14.64 -27.25 8.15
N PHE A 59 13.91 -26.21 7.77
CA PHE A 59 13.02 -26.22 6.60
C PHE A 59 13.37 -25.08 5.65
N ALA A 60 13.08 -25.26 4.36
CA ALA A 60 13.28 -24.23 3.36
C ALA A 60 12.08 -23.28 3.26
N THR A 61 10.88 -23.80 3.55
CA THR A 61 9.60 -23.12 3.34
C THR A 61 8.66 -23.30 4.53
N ALA A 62 7.70 -22.37 4.70
CA ALA A 62 6.76 -22.40 5.81
C ALA A 62 5.70 -23.50 5.66
N GLU A 63 5.44 -23.93 4.42
CA GLU A 63 4.52 -25.00 4.04
C GLU A 63 4.96 -26.37 4.57
N GLU A 64 6.23 -26.55 4.90
CA GLU A 64 6.76 -27.78 5.49
C GLU A 64 6.45 -27.93 6.98
N LEU A 65 5.97 -26.86 7.64
CA LEU A 65 5.64 -26.90 9.05
C LEU A 65 4.32 -27.64 9.31
N SER A 66 4.31 -28.44 10.37
CA SER A 66 3.13 -29.19 10.81
C SER A 66 2.50 -28.60 12.07
N PRO A 67 1.16 -28.36 12.10
CA PRO A 67 0.46 -27.96 13.33
C PRO A 67 0.49 -29.05 14.42
N ALA A 68 0.83 -30.30 14.07
CA ALA A 68 1.05 -31.34 15.05
C ALA A 68 2.34 -31.13 15.84
N GLU A 69 3.31 -30.38 15.29
CA GLU A 69 4.66 -30.18 15.83
C GLU A 69 4.91 -28.75 16.31
N ILE A 70 4.24 -27.77 15.71
CA ILE A 70 4.42 -26.33 15.97
C ILE A 70 3.11 -25.73 16.47
N ASP A 71 3.18 -24.98 17.56
CA ASP A 71 2.04 -24.25 18.13
C ASP A 71 2.03 -22.78 17.70
N LEU A 72 3.21 -22.18 17.53
CA LEU A 72 3.42 -20.77 17.17
C LEU A 72 4.56 -20.61 16.16
N ALA A 73 4.34 -19.80 15.13
CA ALA A 73 5.37 -19.39 14.18
C ALA A 73 5.75 -17.92 14.40
N VAL A 74 7.02 -17.64 14.68
CA VAL A 74 7.59 -16.28 14.70
C VAL A 74 8.03 -15.92 13.30
N VAL A 75 7.31 -15.02 12.65
CA VAL A 75 7.55 -14.56 11.27
C VAL A 75 8.43 -13.31 11.32
N ALA A 76 9.70 -13.46 10.97
CA ALA A 76 10.76 -12.44 10.97
C ALA A 76 11.47 -12.34 9.61
N VAL A 77 10.67 -12.39 8.52
CA VAL A 77 11.11 -12.27 7.13
C VAL A 77 11.14 -10.79 6.68
N PRO A 78 11.60 -10.44 5.47
CA PRO A 78 11.42 -9.10 4.92
C PRO A 78 9.93 -8.67 4.85
N ASN A 79 9.64 -7.36 4.99
CA ASN A 79 8.27 -6.84 5.14
C ASN A 79 7.29 -7.35 4.07
N HIS A 80 7.68 -7.33 2.79
CA HIS A 80 6.84 -7.77 1.67
C HIS A 80 6.45 -9.25 1.71
N LEU A 81 7.08 -10.06 2.56
CA LEU A 81 6.76 -11.47 2.75
C LEU A 81 5.94 -11.74 4.01
N HIS A 82 5.80 -10.76 4.93
CA HIS A 82 5.10 -10.95 6.20
C HIS A 82 3.69 -11.50 6.01
N ALA A 83 2.87 -10.83 5.19
CA ALA A 83 1.48 -11.21 4.99
C ALA A 83 1.38 -12.61 4.39
N ALA A 84 2.08 -12.89 3.28
CA ALA A 84 2.03 -14.17 2.61
C ALA A 84 2.48 -15.34 3.51
N VAL A 85 3.58 -15.19 4.25
CA VAL A 85 4.07 -16.22 5.17
C VAL A 85 3.13 -16.43 6.35
N ALA A 86 2.58 -15.35 6.91
CA ALA A 86 1.59 -15.44 7.98
C ALA A 86 0.29 -16.12 7.51
N GLU A 87 -0.18 -15.81 6.29
CA GLU A 87 -1.33 -16.47 5.65
C GLU A 87 -1.09 -18.00 5.54
N THR A 88 0.10 -18.43 5.09
CA THR A 88 0.47 -19.85 5.00
C THR A 88 0.36 -20.56 6.35
N VAL A 89 0.99 -20.03 7.41
CA VAL A 89 1.01 -20.71 8.70
C VAL A 89 -0.36 -20.68 9.40
N LEU A 90 -1.11 -19.59 9.28
CA LEU A 90 -2.47 -19.49 9.80
C LEU A 90 -3.39 -20.50 9.10
N GLY A 91 -3.26 -20.63 7.77
CA GLY A 91 -4.00 -21.62 6.98
C GLY A 91 -3.67 -23.07 7.35
N ALA A 92 -2.43 -23.34 7.79
CA ALA A 92 -2.02 -24.63 8.33
C ALA A 92 -2.52 -24.89 9.77
N GLY A 93 -3.16 -23.91 10.41
CA GLY A 93 -3.62 -24.02 11.80
C GLY A 93 -2.54 -23.71 12.85
N ILE A 94 -1.42 -23.10 12.46
CA ILE A 94 -0.35 -22.65 13.35
C ILE A 94 -0.56 -21.16 13.66
N SER A 95 -0.54 -20.77 14.93
CA SER A 95 -0.66 -19.35 15.29
C SER A 95 0.56 -18.55 14.81
N ALA A 96 0.36 -17.31 14.38
CA ALA A 96 1.42 -16.47 13.84
C ALA A 96 1.74 -15.31 14.79
N PHE A 97 3.01 -15.14 15.12
CA PHE A 97 3.54 -13.91 15.70
C PHE A 97 4.35 -13.20 14.61
N VAL A 98 3.85 -12.07 14.13
CA VAL A 98 4.42 -11.38 12.96
C VAL A 98 5.20 -10.14 13.41
N GLU A 99 6.47 -10.05 13.00
CA GLU A 99 7.26 -8.84 13.19
C GLU A 99 6.63 -7.63 12.51
N LYS A 100 6.97 -6.44 13.01
CA LYS A 100 6.45 -5.21 12.43
C LYS A 100 7.19 -4.83 11.13
N PRO A 101 6.53 -4.16 10.18
CA PRO A 101 5.08 -3.91 10.12
C PRO A 101 4.34 -5.22 9.83
N VAL A 102 3.21 -5.47 10.49
CA VAL A 102 2.46 -6.74 10.29
C VAL A 102 2.02 -6.90 8.83
N CYS A 103 1.70 -5.80 8.17
CA CYS A 103 1.35 -5.70 6.76
C CYS A 103 1.77 -4.35 6.20
N MET A 104 1.97 -4.26 4.89
CA MET A 104 2.33 -3.03 4.17
C MET A 104 1.14 -2.31 3.55
N THR A 105 0.03 -3.01 3.31
CA THR A 105 -1.18 -2.45 2.69
C THR A 105 -2.46 -2.83 3.44
N SER A 106 -3.53 -2.05 3.28
CA SER A 106 -4.86 -2.42 3.80
C SER A 106 -5.35 -3.75 3.20
N ALA A 107 -5.02 -4.01 1.93
CA ALA A 107 -5.40 -5.27 1.27
C ALA A 107 -4.71 -6.50 1.89
N GLU A 108 -3.45 -6.36 2.33
CA GLU A 108 -2.77 -7.40 3.10
C GLU A 108 -3.41 -7.61 4.48
N ALA A 109 -3.82 -6.54 5.16
CA ALA A 109 -4.54 -6.64 6.43
C ALA A 109 -5.87 -7.40 6.27
N ASP A 110 -6.62 -7.15 5.18
CA ASP A 110 -7.87 -7.84 4.88
C ASP A 110 -7.65 -9.35 4.63
N ARG A 111 -6.58 -9.72 3.92
CA ARG A 111 -6.23 -11.14 3.72
C ARG A 111 -5.83 -11.84 5.01
N LEU A 112 -5.03 -11.18 5.85
CA LEU A 112 -4.68 -11.71 7.17
C LEU A 112 -5.91 -11.89 8.06
N ALA A 113 -6.86 -10.96 8.00
CA ALA A 113 -8.10 -11.06 8.75
C ALA A 113 -8.95 -12.25 8.26
N ALA A 114 -9.02 -12.46 6.94
CA ALA A 114 -9.69 -13.61 6.35
C ALA A 114 -9.01 -14.93 6.78
N ALA A 115 -7.68 -15.03 6.71
CA ALA A 115 -6.92 -16.20 7.11
C ALA A 115 -7.17 -16.55 8.59
N GLU A 116 -7.02 -15.57 9.49
CA GLU A 116 -7.31 -15.74 10.92
C GLU A 116 -8.77 -16.11 11.16
N PHE A 117 -9.73 -15.53 10.43
CA PHE A 117 -11.16 -15.81 10.59
C PHE A 117 -11.54 -17.24 10.18
N THR A 118 -10.95 -17.76 9.12
CA THR A 118 -11.27 -19.11 8.61
C THR A 118 -10.64 -20.26 9.42
N GLY A 119 -9.53 -20.01 10.11
CA GLY A 119 -8.77 -21.03 10.84
C GLY A 119 -9.15 -21.19 12.32
N SER A 120 -8.38 -22.00 13.04
CA SER A 120 -8.36 -22.03 14.53
C SER A 120 -7.16 -21.30 15.12
N ALA A 121 -6.22 -20.88 14.28
CA ALA A 121 -5.01 -20.16 14.65
C ALA A 121 -5.28 -18.66 14.86
N MET A 122 -4.39 -18.01 15.61
CA MET A 122 -4.47 -16.59 15.95
C MET A 122 -3.27 -15.82 15.41
N LEU A 123 -3.50 -14.55 15.06
CA LEU A 123 -2.43 -13.62 14.69
C LEU A 123 -2.10 -12.73 15.89
N LEU A 124 -0.80 -12.58 16.17
CA LEU A 124 -0.22 -11.68 17.16
C LEU A 124 0.81 -10.78 16.49
N ALA A 125 0.93 -9.55 16.96
CA ALA A 125 1.86 -8.56 16.42
C ALA A 125 3.11 -8.40 17.31
N GLY A 126 4.27 -8.23 16.68
CA GLY A 126 5.57 -7.95 17.32
C GLY A 126 5.73 -6.53 17.88
N SER A 127 4.67 -5.96 18.44
CA SER A 127 4.58 -4.58 18.92
C SER A 127 5.24 -4.37 20.29
N ALA A 128 6.56 -4.56 20.37
CA ALA A 128 7.31 -4.48 21.63
C ALA A 128 7.30 -3.08 22.28
N ALA A 129 7.13 -2.00 21.51
CA ALA A 129 7.15 -0.63 22.05
C ALA A 129 6.08 -0.38 23.14
N ARG A 130 4.91 -1.05 23.07
CA ARG A 130 3.85 -0.96 24.10
C ARG A 130 4.22 -1.63 25.43
N TYR A 131 5.26 -2.48 25.42
CA TYR A 131 5.72 -3.22 26.59
C TYR A 131 6.83 -2.49 27.37
N ARG A 132 7.27 -1.33 26.86
CA ARG A 132 8.18 -0.45 27.59
C ARG A 132 7.47 0.18 28.79
N THR A 133 8.16 0.24 29.93
CA THR A 133 7.59 0.80 31.16
C THR A 133 7.28 2.29 31.04
N ASP A 134 8.09 3.05 30.29
CA ASP A 134 7.85 4.47 30.04
C ASP A 134 6.56 4.72 29.25
N VAL A 135 6.31 3.92 28.21
CA VAL A 135 5.06 3.95 27.43
C VAL A 135 3.87 3.50 28.26
N ARG A 136 3.98 2.41 29.03
CA ARG A 136 2.89 1.96 29.92
C ARG A 136 2.53 3.02 30.95
N THR A 137 3.52 3.62 31.60
CA THR A 137 3.31 4.71 32.57
C THR A 137 2.63 5.91 31.92
N LEU A 138 3.03 6.28 30.70
CA LEU A 138 2.36 7.33 29.93
C LEU A 138 0.87 6.99 29.68
N LEU A 139 0.57 5.79 29.19
CA LEU A 139 -0.79 5.35 28.88
C LEU A 139 -1.68 5.25 30.14
N GLU A 140 -1.15 4.71 31.23
CA GLU A 140 -1.85 4.64 32.53
C GLU A 140 -2.14 6.03 33.10
N THR A 141 -1.24 6.99 32.88
CA THR A 141 -1.40 8.38 33.36
C THR A 141 -2.29 9.22 32.44
N ALA A 142 -2.52 8.80 31.18
CA ALA A 142 -3.25 9.56 30.17
C ALA A 142 -4.69 9.91 30.60
N GLY A 143 -5.37 9.03 31.33
CA GLY A 143 -6.73 9.28 31.84
C GLY A 143 -6.81 10.50 32.77
N THR A 144 -5.68 10.96 33.29
CA THR A 144 -5.64 12.08 34.22
C THR A 144 -5.78 13.43 33.48
N VAL A 145 -5.39 13.57 32.20
CA VAL A 145 -5.38 14.86 31.49
C VAL A 145 -6.76 15.33 30.99
N GLY A 146 -7.83 14.59 31.31
CA GLY A 146 -9.18 14.89 30.87
C GLY A 146 -9.44 14.40 29.45
N ARG A 147 -10.33 15.07 28.71
CA ARG A 147 -10.63 14.71 27.32
C ARG A 147 -9.43 15.03 26.44
N ILE A 148 -8.82 14.02 25.82
CA ILE A 148 -7.71 14.17 24.87
C ILE A 148 -8.16 14.99 23.66
N ARG A 149 -7.32 15.92 23.21
CA ARG A 149 -7.55 16.84 22.07
C ARG A 149 -6.50 16.68 20.98
N HIS A 150 -5.25 16.48 21.40
CA HIS A 150 -4.13 16.32 20.49
C HIS A 150 -3.14 15.28 21.03
N ILE A 151 -2.56 14.49 20.12
CA ILE A 151 -1.43 13.60 20.40
C ILE A 151 -0.30 13.94 19.41
N SER A 152 0.87 14.34 19.91
CA SER A 152 2.06 14.54 19.08
C SER A 152 3.00 13.35 19.22
N LEU A 153 3.36 12.74 18.09
CA LEU A 153 4.18 11.54 17.98
C LEU A 153 5.42 11.85 17.17
N ARG A 154 6.61 11.68 17.76
CA ARG A 154 7.87 11.98 17.07
C ARG A 154 8.89 10.89 17.34
N TRP A 155 9.53 10.40 16.29
CA TRP A 155 10.74 9.60 16.38
C TRP A 155 11.73 10.12 15.33
N VAL A 156 12.77 10.79 15.79
CA VAL A 156 13.77 11.45 14.97
C VAL A 156 15.15 10.96 15.38
N ARG A 157 15.83 10.30 14.46
CA ARG A 157 17.23 9.88 14.66
C ARG A 157 18.18 10.99 14.21
N ALA A 158 19.35 11.08 14.84
CA ALA A 158 20.46 11.88 14.35
C ALA A 158 21.01 11.24 13.07
N ARG A 159 21.32 9.94 13.13
CA ARG A 159 21.78 9.13 11.99
C ARG A 159 21.28 7.71 12.16
N GLY A 160 20.73 7.12 11.11
CA GLY A 160 20.11 5.81 11.25
C GLY A 160 19.41 5.32 10.00
N ILE A 161 19.85 5.75 8.82
CA ILE A 161 19.40 5.16 7.55
C ILE A 161 19.79 3.67 7.58
N PRO A 162 18.84 2.74 7.50
CA PRO A 162 19.15 1.32 7.45
C PRO A 162 20.07 1.03 6.25
N SER A 163 21.27 0.51 6.51
CA SER A 163 22.24 0.14 5.47
C SER A 163 22.57 -1.35 5.55
N GLY A 164 23.05 -1.93 4.45
CA GLY A 164 23.50 -3.34 4.38
C GLY A 164 22.40 -4.35 4.07
N VAL A 165 21.13 -3.92 4.08
CA VAL A 165 19.96 -4.77 3.82
C VAL A 165 19.21 -4.18 2.63
N GLY A 166 19.59 -4.58 1.41
CA GLY A 166 19.14 -3.94 0.16
C GLY A 166 17.63 -3.89 -0.07
N TRP A 167 16.84 -4.64 0.70
CA TRP A 167 15.38 -4.58 0.66
C TRP A 167 14.78 -3.46 1.51
N PHE A 168 15.46 -2.98 2.55
CA PHE A 168 14.88 -2.08 3.56
C PHE A 168 14.68 -0.65 3.04
N THR A 169 15.49 -0.24 2.07
CA THR A 169 15.40 1.04 1.37
C THR A 169 14.73 0.93 -0.01
N SER A 170 14.05 -0.19 -0.27
CA SER A 170 13.26 -0.42 -1.49
C SER A 170 11.77 -0.33 -1.20
N ARG A 171 11.05 0.65 -1.76
CA ARG A 171 9.61 0.87 -1.58
C ARG A 171 8.80 -0.38 -1.86
N ARG A 172 9.17 -1.11 -2.92
CA ARG A 172 8.53 -2.37 -3.30
C ARG A 172 8.66 -3.46 -2.23
N LEU A 173 9.78 -3.51 -1.52
CA LEU A 173 10.12 -4.61 -0.61
C LEU A 173 9.88 -4.27 0.87
N SER A 174 9.92 -2.99 1.23
CA SER A 174 9.72 -2.49 2.58
C SER A 174 8.34 -1.84 2.80
N GLY A 175 7.65 -1.47 1.72
CA GLY A 175 6.38 -0.72 1.74
C GLY A 175 6.57 0.80 1.88
N GLY A 176 7.78 1.25 2.20
CA GLY A 176 8.12 2.65 2.40
C GLY A 176 9.32 2.82 3.33
N GLY A 177 9.61 4.05 3.72
CA GLY A 177 10.82 4.37 4.46
C GLY A 177 10.57 4.60 5.95
N ALA A 178 11.00 5.75 6.45
CA ALA A 178 10.90 6.08 7.86
C ALA A 178 9.47 6.03 8.41
N LEU A 179 8.44 6.35 7.61
CA LEU A 179 7.06 6.27 8.08
C LEU A 179 6.62 4.82 8.29
N MET A 180 6.96 3.92 7.38
CA MET A 180 6.63 2.50 7.51
C MET A 180 7.42 1.85 8.66
N ASP A 181 8.69 2.22 8.84
CA ASP A 181 9.53 1.64 9.89
C ASP A 181 9.25 2.23 11.28
N LEU A 182 9.37 3.54 11.44
CA LEU A 182 9.25 4.23 12.74
C LEU A 182 7.82 4.65 13.03
N GLY A 183 7.11 5.13 12.00
CA GLY A 183 5.75 5.60 12.13
C GLY A 183 4.78 4.51 12.57
N TRP A 184 5.02 3.25 12.16
CA TRP A 184 4.26 2.10 12.65
C TRP A 184 4.28 2.02 14.18
N HIS A 185 5.47 2.05 14.80
CA HIS A 185 5.59 2.01 16.27
C HIS A 185 4.92 3.20 16.95
N LEU A 186 4.99 4.39 16.34
CA LEU A 186 4.38 5.59 16.89
C LEU A 186 2.85 5.47 16.92
N LEU A 187 2.24 5.01 15.81
CA LEU A 187 0.79 4.77 15.73
C LEU A 187 0.36 3.65 16.68
N ASP A 188 1.15 2.59 16.76
CA ASP A 188 0.94 1.45 17.64
C ASP A 188 0.90 1.83 19.13
N VAL A 189 1.81 2.71 19.58
CA VAL A 189 1.80 3.27 20.94
C VAL A 189 0.57 4.16 21.19
N ALA A 190 0.10 4.90 20.19
CA ALA A 190 -1.06 5.78 20.32
C ALA A 190 -2.40 5.04 20.24
N GLY A 191 -2.43 3.83 19.65
CA GLY A 191 -3.63 3.03 19.41
C GLY A 191 -4.59 2.91 20.61
N PRO A 192 -4.12 2.57 21.83
CA PRO A 192 -4.98 2.48 23.02
C PRO A 192 -5.71 3.78 23.38
N LEU A 193 -5.23 4.95 22.93
CA LEU A 193 -5.82 6.26 23.19
C LEU A 193 -6.80 6.69 22.07
N LEU A 194 -6.59 6.19 20.86
CA LEU A 194 -7.34 6.57 19.66
C LEU A 194 -8.46 5.57 19.31
N GLY A 195 -8.35 4.33 19.79
CA GLY A 195 -9.24 3.25 19.40
C GLY A 195 -8.97 2.77 17.97
N SER A 196 -9.95 2.09 17.38
CA SER A 196 -9.82 1.43 16.07
C SER A 196 -10.46 2.21 14.91
N ALA A 197 -11.14 3.32 15.18
CA ALA A 197 -11.87 4.06 14.16
C ALA A 197 -10.91 4.72 13.16
N LYS A 198 -11.17 4.55 11.85
CA LYS A 198 -10.34 5.17 10.79
C LYS A 198 -10.36 6.70 10.91
N PHE A 199 -9.21 7.34 10.67
CA PHE A 199 -9.11 8.79 10.69
C PHE A 199 -10.02 9.43 9.63
N ARG A 200 -10.71 10.52 9.97
CA ARG A 200 -11.52 11.29 9.01
C ARG A 200 -10.65 12.07 8.03
N GLN A 201 -9.59 12.70 8.51
CA GLN A 201 -8.67 13.49 7.69
C GLN A 201 -7.24 13.02 7.93
N VAL A 202 -6.45 12.98 6.86
CA VAL A 202 -5.04 12.63 6.88
C VAL A 202 -4.34 13.51 5.85
N ILE A 203 -3.32 14.25 6.29
CA ILE A 203 -2.46 15.04 5.42
C ILE A 203 -1.01 14.79 5.81
N GLY A 204 -0.12 14.67 4.82
CA GLY A 204 1.30 14.39 5.07
C GLY A 204 2.22 14.99 4.03
N SER A 205 3.52 14.96 4.35
CA SER A 205 4.63 15.31 3.47
C SER A 205 5.80 14.36 3.75
N VAL A 206 6.57 14.03 2.73
CA VAL A 206 7.76 13.18 2.84
C VAL A 206 8.98 13.88 2.22
N SER A 207 10.19 13.52 2.68
CA SER A 207 11.46 13.92 2.07
C SER A 207 12.49 12.78 2.15
N ASP A 208 13.45 12.80 1.23
CA ASP A 208 14.48 11.78 0.99
C ASP A 208 15.89 12.38 0.94
N ASP A 209 16.08 13.48 1.69
CA ASP A 209 17.29 14.31 1.74
C ASP A 209 18.59 13.53 2.08
N PHE A 210 18.47 12.44 2.82
CA PHE A 210 19.57 11.66 3.42
C PHE A 210 19.64 10.20 2.95
N VAL A 211 18.56 9.63 2.37
CA VAL A 211 18.50 8.18 2.07
C VAL A 211 19.63 7.70 1.15
N ASN A 212 20.09 8.58 0.27
CA ASN A 212 21.17 8.33 -0.68
C ASN A 212 22.52 8.96 -0.27
N ASP A 213 22.61 9.51 0.96
CA ASP A 213 23.85 10.02 1.53
C ASP A 213 24.61 8.92 2.29
N GLY A 214 25.73 8.49 1.72
CA GLY A 214 26.60 7.45 2.31
C GLY A 214 27.15 7.78 3.70
N SER A 215 27.10 9.04 4.15
CA SER A 215 27.65 9.50 5.43
C SER A 215 26.71 9.33 6.65
N VAL A 216 25.44 8.93 6.43
CA VAL A 216 24.36 8.97 7.46
C VAL A 216 23.80 7.59 7.85
N ARG A 217 24.60 6.53 7.67
CA ARG A 217 24.22 5.12 7.87
C ARG A 217 24.10 4.68 9.34
N ALA A 218 23.22 3.71 9.60
CA ALA A 218 23.05 3.07 10.92
C ALA A 218 24.28 2.20 11.28
N ARG A 219 25.06 2.61 12.30
CA ARG A 219 26.32 1.95 12.67
C ARG A 219 26.17 0.61 13.40
N TRP A 220 24.98 0.28 13.90
CA TRP A 220 24.72 -0.92 14.72
C TRP A 220 24.14 -2.11 13.92
N ARG A 221 24.08 -1.99 12.59
CA ARG A 221 23.60 -3.03 11.68
C ARG A 221 24.71 -3.30 10.65
N GLU A 222 25.69 -4.10 11.05
CA GLU A 222 26.82 -4.50 10.20
C GLU A 222 26.43 -5.71 9.35
N ASP A 223 25.76 -5.48 8.22
CA ASP A 223 25.67 -6.44 7.11
C ASP A 223 26.33 -5.81 5.87
N GLU A 224 26.98 -6.66 5.05
CA GLU A 224 27.97 -6.27 4.01
C GLU A 224 27.52 -5.17 3.03
N ALA A 225 28.51 -4.43 2.53
CA ALA A 225 28.37 -3.26 1.69
C ALA A 225 27.71 -3.57 0.34
N ALA A 226 26.38 -3.44 0.26
CA ALA A 226 25.68 -3.27 -1.01
C ALA A 226 25.45 -1.77 -1.26
N ASN A 227 26.08 -1.27 -2.34
CA ASN A 227 25.85 0.05 -2.88
C ASN A 227 24.47 0.07 -3.56
N THR A 228 23.42 0.43 -2.83
CA THR A 228 22.06 0.52 -3.39
C THR A 228 21.48 1.89 -3.06
N SER A 229 21.18 2.67 -4.09
CA SER A 229 20.32 3.84 -3.95
C SER A 229 18.95 3.41 -3.40
N GLY A 230 18.43 4.10 -2.40
CA GLY A 230 17.07 3.91 -1.91
C GLY A 230 16.04 4.75 -2.68
N ASP A 231 14.82 4.24 -2.80
CA ASP A 231 13.64 4.89 -3.43
C ASP A 231 12.50 5.17 -2.42
N VAL A 232 12.87 5.26 -1.15
CA VAL A 232 11.97 5.54 -0.02
C VAL A 232 12.31 6.87 0.65
N GLU A 233 11.36 7.41 1.41
CA GLU A 233 11.59 8.61 2.20
C GLU A 233 12.42 8.31 3.46
N ASP A 234 13.35 9.20 3.83
CA ASP A 234 14.01 9.12 5.14
C ASP A 234 13.25 9.90 6.21
N THR A 235 12.34 10.78 5.81
CA THR A 235 11.58 11.61 6.74
C THR A 235 10.15 11.77 6.27
N ALA A 236 9.21 11.54 7.18
CA ALA A 236 7.78 11.76 6.98
C ALA A 236 7.20 12.64 8.10
N ARG A 237 6.26 13.50 7.73
CA ARG A 237 5.53 14.40 8.63
C ARG A 237 4.05 14.31 8.28
N GLY A 238 3.18 14.30 9.28
CA GLY A 238 1.75 14.13 9.07
C GLY A 238 0.87 14.77 10.14
N PHE A 239 -0.38 15.03 9.76
CA PHE A 239 -1.45 15.46 10.65
C PHE A 239 -2.72 14.65 10.33
N LEU A 240 -3.33 14.07 11.36
CA LEU A 240 -4.51 13.22 11.27
C LEU A 240 -5.61 13.72 12.20
N VAL A 241 -6.87 13.48 11.85
CA VAL A 241 -8.04 13.84 12.66
C VAL A 241 -8.96 12.64 12.78
N ALA A 242 -9.18 12.15 14.00
CA ALA A 242 -10.08 11.05 14.31
C ALA A 242 -11.56 11.49 14.20
N PRO A 243 -12.53 10.57 14.02
CA PRO A 243 -13.94 10.92 13.83
C PRO A 243 -14.55 11.77 14.95
N GLU A 244 -14.11 11.57 16.18
CA GLU A 244 -14.55 12.30 17.38
C GLU A 244 -13.83 13.64 17.60
N GLY A 245 -12.90 14.00 16.70
CA GLY A 245 -12.21 15.29 16.66
C GLY A 245 -10.85 15.32 17.35
N THR A 246 -10.38 14.21 17.92
CA THR A 246 -8.99 14.08 18.42
C THR A 246 -8.03 14.23 17.24
N SER A 247 -7.02 15.08 17.38
CA SER A 247 -6.00 15.28 16.34
C SER A 247 -4.69 14.57 16.69
N VAL A 248 -3.94 14.16 15.68
CA VAL A 248 -2.62 13.52 15.84
C VAL A 248 -1.63 14.20 14.92
N SER A 249 -0.45 14.59 15.44
CA SER A 249 0.70 14.96 14.61
C SER A 249 1.74 13.85 14.66
N ILE A 250 2.35 13.51 13.53
CA ILE A 250 3.38 12.47 13.44
C ILE A 250 4.63 13.00 12.74
N THR A 251 5.81 12.66 13.25
CA THR A 251 7.10 12.86 12.58
C THR A 251 7.96 11.62 12.76
N ALA A 252 8.30 10.97 11.65
CA ALA A 252 9.19 9.83 11.60
C ALA A 252 10.40 10.20 10.75
N SER A 253 11.61 10.06 11.27
CA SER A 253 12.82 10.47 10.56
C SER A 253 14.02 9.59 10.92
N TRP A 254 14.64 8.99 9.91
CA TRP A 254 15.85 8.18 10.04
C TRP A 254 17.13 9.02 10.18
N ALA A 255 17.09 10.32 9.86
CA ALA A 255 18.25 11.18 9.88
C ALA A 255 17.87 12.64 10.11
N SER A 256 18.69 13.36 10.88
CA SER A 256 18.50 14.79 11.13
C SER A 256 19.80 15.45 11.59
N HIS A 257 19.80 16.76 11.73
CA HIS A 257 20.93 17.50 12.28
C HIS A 257 20.99 17.49 13.82
N ARG A 258 20.18 16.66 14.48
CA ARG A 258 20.19 16.54 15.94
C ARG A 258 21.47 15.84 16.43
N PRO A 259 21.91 16.13 17.67
CA PRO A 259 23.02 15.40 18.27
C PRO A 259 22.63 13.97 18.67
N ASP A 260 21.39 13.77 19.14
CA ASP A 260 20.87 12.54 19.74
C ASP A 260 19.59 12.03 19.06
N ASP A 261 19.34 10.73 19.15
CA ASP A 261 18.09 10.11 18.71
C ASP A 261 17.01 10.30 19.77
N VAL A 262 15.87 10.85 19.35
CA VAL A 262 14.76 11.22 20.25
C VAL A 262 13.45 10.64 19.77
N THR A 263 12.76 10.01 20.70
CA THR A 263 11.34 9.69 20.63
C THR A 263 10.60 10.61 21.61
N ALA A 264 9.54 11.26 21.15
CA ALA A 264 8.69 12.10 21.99
C ALA A 264 7.22 11.80 21.74
N VAL A 265 6.46 11.65 22.82
CA VAL A 265 5.00 11.50 22.80
C VAL A 265 4.38 12.54 23.72
N VAL A 266 3.56 13.43 23.16
CA VAL A 266 2.86 14.48 23.91
C VAL A 266 1.36 14.24 23.81
N ILE A 267 0.66 14.18 24.95
CA ILE A 267 -0.79 14.02 25.01
C ILE A 267 -1.37 15.29 25.63
N GLU A 268 -2.14 16.04 24.85
CA GLU A 268 -2.81 17.25 25.30
C GLU A 268 -4.29 16.97 25.56
N GLY A 269 -4.70 17.16 26.81
CA GLY A 269 -6.09 17.00 27.24
C GLY A 269 -6.69 18.30 27.77
N SER A 270 -8.00 18.27 28.00
CA SER A 270 -8.76 19.44 28.47
C SER A 270 -8.33 19.99 29.84
N THR A 271 -7.60 19.21 30.64
CA THR A 271 -7.18 19.61 32.00
C THR A 271 -5.68 19.48 32.25
N GLY A 272 -4.88 19.10 31.25
CA GLY A 272 -3.44 18.97 31.38
C GLY A 272 -2.74 18.43 30.15
N THR A 273 -1.42 18.32 30.23
CA THR A 273 -0.56 17.77 29.17
C THR A 273 0.40 16.76 29.77
N LEU A 274 0.55 15.60 29.12
CA LEU A 274 1.64 14.66 29.39
C LEU A 274 2.69 14.77 28.29
N SER A 275 3.97 14.67 28.66
CA SER A 275 5.08 14.72 27.70
C SER A 275 6.13 13.68 28.08
N LEU A 276 6.23 12.63 27.26
CA LEU A 276 7.29 11.63 27.32
C LEU A 276 8.39 12.00 26.31
N THR A 277 9.64 12.06 26.77
CA THR A 277 10.84 12.10 25.93
C THR A 277 11.73 10.92 26.29
N CYS A 278 12.13 10.12 25.30
CA CYS A 278 12.95 8.91 25.47
C CYS A 278 13.69 8.57 24.18
N THR A 279 14.34 7.40 24.11
CA THR A 279 14.86 6.84 22.85
C THR A 279 14.36 5.41 22.68
N PHE A 280 13.59 5.17 21.62
CA PHE A 280 13.15 3.82 21.24
C PHE A 280 14.24 3.04 20.48
N GLY A 281 14.15 1.71 20.54
CA GLY A 281 15.00 0.80 19.79
C GLY A 281 16.43 0.69 20.31
N PHE A 282 17.31 0.15 19.47
CA PHE A 282 18.69 -0.25 19.82
C PHE A 282 19.75 0.80 19.49
N SER A 283 19.35 2.05 19.22
CA SER A 283 20.33 3.09 18.88
C SER A 283 21.28 3.33 20.07
N PRO A 284 22.61 3.32 19.87
CA PRO A 284 23.57 3.72 20.89
C PRO A 284 23.63 5.24 21.06
N ASN A 285 23.12 6.01 20.08
CA ASN A 285 23.07 7.48 20.15
C ASN A 285 21.80 7.95 20.87
N ARG A 286 21.67 7.54 22.13
CA ARG A 286 20.43 7.61 22.91
C ARG A 286 20.52 8.54 24.11
N GLN A 287 19.36 8.94 24.61
CA GLN A 287 19.23 9.61 25.89
C GLN A 287 19.50 8.64 27.05
N ASP A 288 20.06 9.17 28.14
CA ASP A 288 20.43 8.35 29.31
C ASP A 288 19.22 7.68 29.96
N HIS A 289 18.09 8.41 30.06
CA HIS A 289 16.86 7.95 30.70
C HIS A 289 15.63 8.60 30.07
N SER A 290 14.47 7.94 30.21
CA SER A 290 13.18 8.48 29.80
C SER A 290 12.69 9.54 30.81
N VAL A 291 12.06 10.60 30.31
CA VAL A 291 11.48 11.67 31.13
C VAL A 291 10.01 11.81 30.78
N LEU A 292 9.13 11.65 31.78
CA LEU A 292 7.69 11.88 31.66
C LEU A 292 7.28 13.04 32.57
N THR A 293 6.67 14.08 32.00
CA THR A 293 6.12 15.21 32.77
C THR A 293 4.62 15.32 32.61
N LEU A 294 3.94 15.73 33.69
CA LEU A 294 2.54 16.13 33.71
C LEU A 294 2.46 17.63 34.02
N THR A 295 1.87 18.39 33.11
CA THR A 295 1.63 19.83 33.29
C THR A 295 0.15 20.10 33.49
N ARG A 296 -0.19 20.82 34.57
CA ARG A 296 -1.54 21.28 34.87
C ARG A 296 -1.56 22.65 35.51
N ARG A 297 -2.45 23.53 35.04
CA ARG A 297 -2.64 24.88 35.62
C ARG A 297 -1.30 25.63 35.77
N GLY A 298 -0.41 25.49 34.78
CA GLY A 298 0.92 26.12 34.79
C GLY A 298 1.97 25.45 35.69
N ARG A 299 1.65 24.33 36.35
CA ARG A 299 2.60 23.56 37.18
C ARG A 299 2.98 22.27 36.48
N GLU A 300 4.28 22.09 36.27
CA GLU A 300 4.87 20.84 35.78
C GLU A 300 5.29 19.96 36.96
N THR A 301 5.04 18.65 36.84
CA THR A 301 5.50 17.63 37.79
C THR A 301 6.06 16.44 37.01
N VAL A 302 7.23 15.95 37.41
CA VAL A 302 7.80 14.72 36.86
C VAL A 302 6.99 13.53 37.36
N VAL A 303 6.55 12.68 36.44
CA VAL A 303 5.97 11.38 36.74
C VAL A 303 7.13 10.37 36.81
N PRO A 304 7.31 9.65 37.92
CA PRO A 304 8.40 8.68 38.04
C PRO A 304 8.28 7.58 36.98
N VAL A 305 9.38 7.32 36.28
CA VAL A 305 9.50 6.24 35.29
C VAL A 305 10.77 5.44 35.60
N PRO A 306 10.68 4.12 35.83
CA PRO A 306 11.86 3.27 36.00
C PRO A 306 12.80 3.32 34.78
N ASN A 307 14.11 3.39 35.04
CA ASN A 307 15.12 3.20 33.99
C ASN A 307 15.40 1.71 33.82
N GLU A 308 15.23 1.20 32.60
CA GLU A 308 15.34 -0.22 32.30
C GLU A 308 16.32 -0.46 31.14
N PRO A 309 17.03 -1.61 31.16
CA PRO A 309 17.83 -2.02 30.01
C PRO A 309 16.99 -2.12 28.73
N VAL A 310 17.56 -1.72 27.60
CA VAL A 310 16.95 -1.94 26.28
C VAL A 310 16.81 -3.44 26.04
N GLY A 311 15.63 -3.89 25.67
CA GLY A 311 15.37 -5.30 25.39
C GLY A 311 14.34 -5.92 26.33
N VAL A 312 14.13 -5.37 27.53
CA VAL A 312 13.19 -5.89 28.53
C VAL A 312 11.75 -5.86 28.02
N GLU A 313 11.42 -4.91 27.13
CA GLU A 313 10.10 -4.84 26.49
C GLU A 313 9.79 -6.07 25.62
N TYR A 314 10.81 -6.72 25.06
CA TYR A 314 10.65 -7.95 24.27
C TYR A 314 10.42 -9.15 25.19
N ASP A 315 11.10 -9.21 26.33
CA ASP A 315 10.91 -10.27 27.33
C ASP A 315 9.47 -10.23 27.88
N ARG A 316 8.98 -9.03 28.22
CA ARG A 316 7.58 -8.84 28.67
C ARG A 316 6.55 -9.12 27.59
N LEU A 317 6.89 -8.90 26.32
CA LEU A 317 6.03 -9.28 25.21
C LEU A 317 5.91 -10.80 25.16
N LEU A 318 7.03 -11.53 25.26
CA LEU A 318 7.04 -13.00 25.31
C LEU A 318 6.28 -13.55 26.53
N ASP A 319 6.44 -12.94 27.71
CA ASP A 319 5.70 -13.31 28.93
C ASP A 319 4.17 -13.29 28.70
N ASP A 320 3.69 -12.37 27.87
CA ASP A 320 2.26 -12.13 27.63
C ASP A 320 1.67 -13.03 26.52
N LEU A 321 2.50 -13.60 25.63
CA LEU A 321 2.02 -14.37 24.47
C LEU A 321 1.20 -15.61 24.87
N PRO A 322 1.61 -16.48 25.82
CA PRO A 322 0.82 -17.67 26.17
C PRO A 322 -0.58 -17.30 26.65
N ARG A 323 -0.67 -16.27 27.51
CA ARG A 323 -1.95 -15.74 28.01
C ARG A 323 -2.82 -15.20 26.88
N ARG A 324 -2.23 -14.50 25.91
CA ARG A 324 -2.92 -13.96 24.74
C ARG A 324 -3.46 -15.05 23.82
N LEU A 325 -2.67 -16.08 23.54
CA LEU A 325 -3.07 -17.25 22.73
C LEU A 325 -4.20 -18.04 23.39
N ALA A 326 -4.22 -18.11 24.72
CA ALA A 326 -5.27 -18.80 25.47
C ALA A 326 -6.58 -18.00 25.58
N ASP A 327 -6.58 -16.69 25.31
CA ASP A 327 -7.75 -15.82 25.45
C ASP A 327 -8.47 -15.64 24.10
N PRO A 328 -9.69 -16.19 23.92
CA PRO A 328 -10.44 -16.09 22.66
C PRO A 328 -10.75 -14.64 22.26
N ARG A 329 -10.74 -13.69 23.21
CA ARG A 329 -10.99 -12.27 22.94
C ARG A 329 -9.82 -11.59 22.22
N THR A 330 -8.65 -12.21 22.21
CA THR A 330 -7.47 -11.68 21.51
C THR A 330 -7.56 -11.88 20.00
N ARG A 331 -8.38 -12.82 19.52
CA ARG A 331 -8.53 -13.12 18.09
C ARG A 331 -9.05 -11.89 17.34
N GLY A 332 -8.44 -11.57 16.21
CA GLY A 332 -8.82 -10.40 15.39
C GLY A 332 -8.28 -9.05 15.91
N VAL A 333 -7.74 -8.99 17.13
CA VAL A 333 -7.27 -7.72 17.71
C VAL A 333 -6.03 -7.21 16.98
N ALA A 334 -5.02 -8.07 16.80
CA ALA A 334 -3.76 -7.66 16.18
C ALA A 334 -3.95 -7.25 14.72
N VAL A 335 -4.77 -7.97 13.96
CA VAL A 335 -5.07 -7.60 12.56
C VAL A 335 -5.91 -6.34 12.46
N GLY A 336 -6.86 -6.11 13.38
CA GLY A 336 -7.63 -4.86 13.43
C GLY A 336 -6.76 -3.64 13.72
N GLU A 337 -5.80 -3.76 14.64
CA GLU A 337 -4.82 -2.72 14.94
C GLU A 337 -3.86 -2.48 13.75
N ALA A 338 -3.40 -3.56 13.10
CA ALA A 338 -2.57 -3.47 11.90
C ALA A 338 -3.31 -2.76 10.75
N ALA A 339 -4.59 -3.10 10.53
CA ALA A 339 -5.45 -2.46 9.53
C ALA A 339 -5.63 -0.96 9.81
N HIS A 340 -5.79 -0.56 11.07
CA HIS A 340 -5.88 0.85 11.45
C HIS A 340 -4.57 1.60 11.16
N ASN A 341 -3.43 1.02 11.54
CA ASN A 341 -2.11 1.65 11.34
C ASN A 341 -1.77 1.78 9.87
N VAL A 342 -2.00 0.73 9.08
CA VAL A 342 -1.65 0.73 7.65
C VAL A 342 -2.56 1.66 6.84
N ASP A 343 -3.86 1.79 7.18
CA ASP A 343 -4.75 2.79 6.57
C ASP A 343 -4.23 4.21 6.76
N ALA A 344 -3.76 4.54 7.98
CA ALA A 344 -3.17 5.83 8.29
C ALA A 344 -1.88 6.09 7.48
N ILE A 345 -1.00 5.09 7.40
CA ILE A 345 0.27 5.17 6.66
C ILE A 345 0.02 5.33 5.15
N GLU A 346 -0.84 4.50 4.55
CA GLU A 346 -1.18 4.57 3.12
C GLU A 346 -1.77 5.93 2.76
N ARG A 347 -2.63 6.49 3.61
CA ARG A 347 -3.24 7.80 3.38
C ARG A 347 -2.26 8.95 3.57
N LEU A 348 -1.31 8.83 4.49
CA LEU A 348 -0.19 9.77 4.61
C LEU A 348 0.66 9.76 3.35
N TYR A 349 1.05 8.59 2.85
CA TYR A 349 1.78 8.49 1.58
C TYR A 349 0.98 9.06 0.41
N ARG A 350 -0.32 8.72 0.30
CA ARG A 350 -1.20 9.25 -0.75
C ARG A 350 -1.31 10.77 -0.69
N SER A 351 -1.35 11.33 0.51
CA SER A 351 -1.39 12.79 0.68
C SER A 351 -0.04 13.45 0.42
N ALA A 352 1.07 12.76 0.69
CA ALA A 352 2.42 13.27 0.57
C ALA A 352 3.00 13.08 -0.84
N ALA A 353 2.44 12.15 -1.61
CA ALA A 353 2.74 11.96 -3.02
C ALA A 353 2.69 13.33 -3.69
N PRO A 354 3.73 13.71 -4.46
CA PRO A 354 3.75 14.98 -5.13
C PRO A 354 2.47 15.08 -5.96
N ARG A 355 1.51 15.87 -5.48
CA ARG A 355 0.55 16.46 -6.39
C ARG A 355 1.41 17.21 -7.37
N PRO A 356 1.26 17.02 -8.69
CA PRO A 356 1.87 17.95 -9.62
C PRO A 356 1.51 19.35 -9.10
N LEU A 357 2.53 20.13 -8.75
CA LEU A 357 2.34 21.56 -8.63
C LEU A 357 1.79 21.92 -9.99
N HIS A 358 0.46 22.12 -10.08
CA HIS A 358 -0.06 22.96 -11.13
C HIS A 358 0.84 24.19 -11.07
N PRO A 359 1.60 24.51 -12.14
CA PRO A 359 2.34 25.75 -12.12
C PRO A 359 1.32 26.79 -11.68
N VAL A 360 1.62 27.50 -10.59
CA VAL A 360 0.90 28.72 -10.25
C VAL A 360 1.23 29.66 -11.39
N ARG A 361 0.51 29.48 -12.51
CA ARG A 361 0.44 30.46 -13.57
C ARG A 361 -0.17 31.66 -12.88
N ALA A 362 0.55 32.76 -12.96
CA ALA A 362 0.06 34.08 -12.67
C ALA A 362 -1.40 34.16 -13.12
N VAL A 363 -2.27 34.48 -12.17
CA VAL A 363 -3.66 34.82 -12.44
C VAL A 363 -3.64 36.01 -13.40
N LEU A 364 -3.87 35.74 -14.68
CA LEU A 364 -4.47 36.70 -15.59
C LEU A 364 -5.91 36.24 -15.84
N PRO A 365 -6.89 37.16 -15.77
CA PRO A 365 -8.29 36.80 -15.70
C PRO A 365 -8.89 36.48 -17.09
N GLN A 366 -9.74 35.43 -17.09
CA GLN A 366 -10.97 35.23 -17.88
C GLN A 366 -10.82 34.61 -19.30
N PRO A 367 -11.91 34.09 -19.90
CA PRO A 367 -12.80 33.03 -19.41
C PRO A 367 -13.10 32.00 -20.54
N HIS A 368 -13.09 30.70 -20.26
CA HIS A 368 -13.87 29.76 -21.07
C HIS A 368 -14.76 28.90 -20.18
N ARG A 369 -16.01 29.39 -20.11
CA ARG A 369 -17.29 28.71 -19.83
C ARG A 369 -17.26 27.58 -18.81
N ALA A 370 -17.90 27.85 -17.67
CA ALA A 370 -18.64 26.83 -16.94
C ALA A 370 -19.68 26.20 -17.87
N GLY A 371 -19.27 25.20 -18.63
CA GLY A 371 -20.11 24.30 -19.41
C GLY A 371 -20.09 22.93 -18.75
N ARG A 372 -21.28 22.37 -18.54
CA ARG A 372 -21.53 21.07 -17.90
C ARG A 372 -21.09 19.97 -18.87
N LEU A 373 -20.25 19.02 -18.44
CA LEU A 373 -19.98 17.81 -19.24
C LEU A 373 -21.29 17.02 -19.41
N ARG A 374 -21.70 16.80 -20.65
CA ARG A 374 -22.92 16.06 -21.03
C ARG A 374 -22.60 14.70 -21.63
N ALA A 375 -21.37 14.47 -22.06
CA ALA A 375 -20.92 13.20 -22.58
C ALA A 375 -19.55 12.77 -22.03
N VAL A 376 -19.38 11.47 -21.90
CA VAL A 376 -18.07 10.83 -21.66
C VAL A 376 -17.84 9.77 -22.71
N VAL A 377 -16.68 9.84 -23.35
CA VAL A 377 -16.19 8.83 -24.30
C VAL A 377 -15.05 8.07 -23.62
N PHE A 378 -15.19 6.77 -23.43
CA PHE A 378 -14.17 5.94 -22.80
C PHE A 378 -13.38 5.15 -23.85
N ASP A 379 -12.06 5.01 -23.68
CA ASP A 379 -11.40 3.81 -24.19
C ASP A 379 -11.88 2.56 -23.41
N LEU A 380 -11.63 1.37 -23.96
CA LEU A 380 -12.03 0.10 -23.37
C LEU A 380 -10.91 -0.57 -22.57
N ASP A 381 -9.82 -0.94 -23.25
CA ASP A 381 -8.79 -1.83 -22.73
C ASP A 381 -7.80 -1.01 -21.91
N GLY A 382 -7.67 -1.25 -20.61
CA GLY A 382 -6.84 -0.42 -19.72
C GLY A 382 -7.59 0.74 -19.05
N VAL A 383 -8.82 1.03 -19.48
CA VAL A 383 -9.71 2.04 -18.87
C VAL A 383 -10.92 1.40 -18.21
N LEU A 384 -11.78 0.73 -18.97
CA LEU A 384 -12.99 0.08 -18.45
C LEU A 384 -12.69 -1.35 -17.97
N VAL A 385 -11.85 -2.07 -18.72
CA VAL A 385 -11.56 -3.49 -18.47
C VAL A 385 -10.07 -3.74 -18.27
N ASP A 386 -9.75 -4.64 -17.33
CA ASP A 386 -8.41 -5.20 -17.19
C ASP A 386 -8.26 -6.38 -18.15
N SER A 387 -7.63 -6.11 -19.29
CA SER A 387 -7.40 -7.09 -20.36
C SER A 387 -5.92 -7.33 -20.65
N PHE A 388 -5.00 -6.79 -19.84
CA PHE A 388 -3.58 -6.78 -20.13
C PHE A 388 -2.98 -8.19 -20.21
N GLU A 389 -3.26 -9.04 -19.21
CA GLU A 389 -2.74 -10.41 -19.20
C GLU A 389 -3.29 -11.22 -20.38
N VAL A 390 -4.56 -11.02 -20.73
CA VAL A 390 -5.20 -11.66 -21.89
C VAL A 390 -4.57 -11.20 -23.20
N MET A 391 -4.30 -9.89 -23.35
CA MET A 391 -3.60 -9.34 -24.51
C MET A 391 -2.20 -9.92 -24.63
N ARG A 392 -1.43 -9.98 -23.53
CA ARG A 392 -0.10 -10.57 -23.50
C ARG A 392 -0.12 -12.02 -23.95
N GLN A 393 -1.00 -12.83 -23.37
CA GLN A 393 -1.08 -14.24 -23.69
C GLN A 393 -1.54 -14.47 -25.15
N ALA A 394 -2.55 -13.74 -25.62
CA ALA A 394 -3.03 -13.84 -27.00
C ALA A 394 -1.95 -13.41 -28.01
N PHE A 395 -1.21 -12.35 -27.72
CA PHE A 395 -0.10 -11.89 -28.55
C PHE A 395 1.04 -12.92 -28.59
N THR A 396 1.44 -13.47 -27.45
CA THR A 396 2.45 -14.52 -27.36
C THR A 396 2.07 -15.75 -28.17
N LEU A 397 0.82 -16.20 -28.09
CA LEU A 397 0.34 -17.36 -28.83
C LEU A 397 0.28 -17.08 -30.34
N ALA A 398 -0.21 -15.90 -30.74
CA ALA A 398 -0.23 -15.49 -32.14
C ALA A 398 1.17 -15.38 -32.74
N TYR A 399 2.11 -14.84 -31.98
CA TYR A 399 3.51 -14.71 -32.40
C TYR A 399 4.13 -16.09 -32.63
N ARG A 400 3.95 -17.03 -31.70
CA ARG A 400 4.46 -18.40 -31.86
C ARG A 400 3.86 -19.15 -33.04
N GLU A 401 2.58 -18.90 -33.35
CA GLU A 401 1.89 -19.55 -34.46
C GLU A 401 2.35 -19.03 -35.83
N VAL A 402 2.62 -17.73 -35.95
CA VAL A 402 2.89 -17.09 -37.25
C VAL A 402 4.37 -16.81 -37.48
N VAL A 403 5.09 -16.37 -36.45
CA VAL A 403 6.52 -16.02 -36.54
C VAL A 403 7.42 -17.21 -36.19
N GLY A 404 6.99 -18.06 -35.25
CA GLY A 404 7.72 -19.27 -34.83
C GLY A 404 8.61 -19.04 -33.60
N ASP A 405 9.81 -19.61 -33.62
CA ASP A 405 10.75 -19.59 -32.49
C ASP A 405 11.33 -18.18 -32.24
N GLY A 406 11.21 -17.70 -31.00
CA GLY A 406 11.71 -16.39 -30.58
C GLY A 406 10.92 -15.83 -29.39
N GLU A 407 11.49 -14.83 -28.72
CA GLU A 407 10.80 -14.11 -27.65
C GLU A 407 9.81 -13.10 -28.26
N PRO A 408 8.50 -13.19 -27.99
CA PRO A 408 7.53 -12.23 -28.51
C PRO A 408 7.81 -10.82 -27.97
N PRO A 409 7.92 -9.78 -28.83
CA PRO A 409 8.25 -8.41 -28.41
C PRO A 409 7.05 -7.67 -27.78
N PHE A 410 6.43 -8.26 -26.75
CA PHE A 410 5.22 -7.70 -26.15
C PHE A 410 5.43 -6.33 -25.52
N ALA A 411 6.61 -6.06 -24.97
CA ALA A 411 6.95 -4.74 -24.41
C ALA A 411 6.89 -3.62 -25.46
N GLU A 412 7.25 -3.92 -26.71
CA GLU A 412 7.13 -2.98 -27.82
C GLU A 412 5.69 -2.87 -28.32
N TYR A 413 4.98 -4.01 -28.45
CA TYR A 413 3.53 -4.02 -28.73
C TYR A 413 2.76 -3.12 -27.77
N ASN A 414 3.11 -3.18 -26.48
CA ASN A 414 2.47 -2.39 -25.42
C ASN A 414 2.59 -0.87 -25.65
N ARG A 415 3.70 -0.39 -26.23
CA ARG A 415 3.92 1.04 -26.53
C ARG A 415 3.02 1.57 -27.65
N HIS A 416 2.34 0.68 -28.36
CA HIS A 416 1.47 1.02 -29.48
C HIS A 416 -0.01 0.77 -29.20
N LEU A 417 -0.38 0.49 -27.94
CA LEU A 417 -1.78 0.33 -27.54
C LEU A 417 -2.64 1.57 -27.86
N GLY A 418 -3.93 1.32 -28.02
CA GLY A 418 -4.92 2.27 -28.53
C GLY A 418 -5.01 2.33 -30.06
N ARG A 419 -4.00 1.84 -30.81
CA ARG A 419 -4.06 1.68 -32.28
C ARG A 419 -4.77 0.40 -32.69
N TYR A 420 -5.14 0.30 -33.96
CA TYR A 420 -5.69 -0.92 -34.53
C TYR A 420 -4.60 -1.99 -34.73
N PHE A 421 -4.90 -3.25 -34.40
CA PHE A 421 -3.89 -4.33 -34.34
C PHE A 421 -3.05 -4.51 -35.63
N PRO A 422 -3.64 -4.56 -36.85
CA PRO A 422 -2.85 -4.66 -38.09
C PRO A 422 -1.89 -3.48 -38.32
N GLU A 423 -2.26 -2.29 -37.84
CA GLU A 423 -1.38 -1.13 -37.89
C GLU A 423 -0.19 -1.27 -36.94
N ILE A 424 -0.40 -1.82 -35.74
CA ILE A 424 0.68 -2.11 -34.80
C ILE A 424 1.66 -3.11 -35.42
N MET A 425 1.15 -4.18 -36.05
CA MET A 425 2.01 -5.19 -36.69
C MET A 425 2.89 -4.55 -37.76
N ARG A 426 2.32 -3.67 -38.58
CA ARG A 426 3.07 -2.91 -39.59
C ARG A 426 4.12 -1.98 -39.00
N ILE A 427 3.87 -1.35 -37.86
CA ILE A 427 4.85 -0.47 -37.17
C ILE A 427 6.01 -1.29 -36.63
N MET A 428 5.73 -2.47 -36.09
CA MET A 428 6.71 -3.38 -35.48
C MET A 428 7.41 -4.29 -36.49
N ASP A 429 7.13 -4.15 -37.80
CA ASP A 429 7.61 -5.05 -38.85
C ASP A 429 7.27 -6.53 -38.60
N LEU A 430 6.07 -6.79 -38.06
CA LEU A 430 5.53 -8.12 -37.80
C LEU A 430 4.46 -8.54 -38.83
N PRO A 431 4.27 -9.85 -39.06
CA PRO A 431 3.29 -10.34 -40.03
C PRO A 431 1.84 -9.95 -39.67
N PRO A 432 1.08 -9.31 -40.57
CA PRO A 432 -0.33 -8.95 -40.32
C PRO A 432 -1.23 -10.18 -40.11
N GLU A 433 -0.80 -11.36 -40.59
CA GLU A 433 -1.48 -12.64 -40.40
C GLU A 433 -1.63 -13.03 -38.91
N MET A 434 -0.85 -12.40 -38.01
CA MET A 434 -1.00 -12.54 -36.56
C MET A 434 -2.38 -12.11 -36.04
N GLU A 435 -3.13 -11.28 -36.77
CA GLU A 435 -4.45 -10.81 -36.33
C GLU A 435 -5.43 -11.97 -36.10
N GLY A 436 -5.49 -12.93 -37.01
CA GLY A 436 -6.40 -14.07 -36.90
C GLY A 436 -6.18 -14.88 -35.62
N PRO A 437 -4.96 -15.40 -35.37
CA PRO A 437 -4.61 -16.09 -34.14
C PRO A 437 -4.80 -15.24 -32.88
N PHE A 438 -4.37 -13.97 -32.92
CA PHE A 438 -4.56 -13.05 -31.78
C PHE A 438 -6.04 -12.89 -31.42
N VAL A 439 -6.90 -12.70 -32.42
CA VAL A 439 -8.34 -12.59 -32.23
C VAL A 439 -8.93 -13.86 -31.64
N ARG A 440 -8.55 -15.01 -32.18
CA ARG A 440 -9.02 -16.32 -31.73
C ARG A 440 -8.63 -16.61 -30.28
N GLU A 441 -7.37 -16.41 -29.91
CA GLU A 441 -6.89 -16.66 -28.54
C GLU A 441 -7.43 -15.62 -27.55
N SER A 442 -7.53 -14.35 -27.95
CA SER A 442 -8.17 -13.31 -27.13
C SER A 442 -9.64 -13.65 -26.83
N ALA A 443 -10.38 -14.17 -27.81
CA ALA A 443 -11.76 -14.62 -27.61
C ALA A 443 -11.86 -15.84 -26.68
N ARG A 444 -10.93 -16.81 -26.80
CA ARG A 444 -10.85 -17.98 -25.93
C ARG A 444 -10.61 -17.60 -24.47
N LEU A 445 -9.83 -16.55 -24.24
CA LEU A 445 -9.42 -16.08 -22.91
C LEU A 445 -10.32 -14.97 -22.36
N ALA A 446 -11.39 -14.58 -23.07
CA ALA A 446 -12.23 -13.45 -22.69
C ALA A 446 -12.93 -13.60 -21.34
N GLU A 447 -13.05 -14.81 -20.78
CA GLU A 447 -13.59 -15.04 -19.42
C GLU A 447 -12.66 -14.54 -18.31
N ARG A 448 -11.38 -14.32 -18.62
CA ARG A 448 -10.39 -13.80 -17.66
C ARG A 448 -10.39 -12.27 -17.56
N VAL A 449 -11.11 -11.59 -18.45
CA VAL A 449 -11.21 -10.12 -18.47
C VAL A 449 -12.26 -9.68 -17.47
N THR A 450 -11.91 -8.71 -16.62
CA THR A 450 -12.81 -8.13 -15.61
C THR A 450 -12.91 -6.61 -15.75
N LEU A 451 -13.94 -6.00 -15.17
CA LEU A 451 -14.02 -4.54 -15.06
C LEU A 451 -13.03 -4.07 -13.99
N PHE A 452 -12.40 -2.90 -14.19
CA PHE A 452 -11.65 -2.27 -13.11
C PHE A 452 -12.57 -1.90 -11.94
N SER A 453 -12.02 -1.95 -10.72
CA SER A 453 -12.75 -1.59 -9.50
C SER A 453 -13.33 -0.17 -9.58
N GLY A 454 -14.63 -0.04 -9.36
CA GLY A 454 -15.35 1.24 -9.40
C GLY A 454 -15.89 1.64 -10.78
N ILE A 455 -15.62 0.90 -11.86
CA ILE A 455 -16.16 1.21 -13.20
C ILE A 455 -17.68 1.02 -13.25
N GLU A 456 -18.21 -0.08 -12.71
CA GLU A 456 -19.65 -0.33 -12.69
C GLU A 456 -20.40 0.78 -11.94
N GLU A 457 -19.89 1.18 -10.77
CA GLU A 457 -20.42 2.28 -9.97
C GLU A 457 -20.35 3.62 -10.72
N LEU A 458 -19.20 3.94 -11.33
CA LEU A 458 -19.01 5.14 -12.14
C LEU A 458 -20.06 5.23 -13.26
N LEU A 459 -20.20 4.17 -14.08
CA LEU A 459 -21.12 4.14 -15.21
C LEU A 459 -22.57 4.32 -14.73
N GLY A 460 -22.95 3.65 -13.64
CA GLY A 460 -24.27 3.81 -13.02
C GLY A 460 -24.55 5.24 -12.57
N LEU A 461 -23.60 5.88 -11.89
CA LEU A 461 -23.71 7.27 -11.42
C LEU A 461 -23.80 8.27 -12.58
N LEU A 462 -22.96 8.13 -13.62
CA LEU A 462 -23.01 9.00 -14.79
C LEU A 462 -24.36 8.89 -15.52
N ARG A 463 -24.89 7.68 -15.68
CA ARG A 463 -26.23 7.47 -16.26
C ARG A 463 -27.32 8.10 -15.41
N HIS A 464 -27.24 7.95 -14.09
CA HIS A 464 -28.18 8.58 -13.16
C HIS A 464 -28.16 10.11 -13.27
N GLN A 465 -26.99 10.71 -13.55
CA GLN A 465 -26.81 12.14 -13.79
C GLN A 465 -27.25 12.61 -15.19
N GLY A 466 -27.68 11.68 -16.06
CA GLY A 466 -28.11 11.97 -17.44
C GLY A 466 -26.95 12.20 -18.42
N VAL A 467 -25.73 11.78 -18.07
CA VAL A 467 -24.55 11.87 -18.94
C VAL A 467 -24.63 10.77 -20.01
N ARG A 468 -24.35 11.15 -21.25
CA ARG A 468 -24.34 10.26 -22.42
C ARG A 468 -23.00 9.54 -22.50
N LEU A 469 -23.00 8.24 -22.72
CA LEU A 469 -21.80 7.41 -22.62
C LEU A 469 -21.51 6.73 -23.95
N ALA A 470 -20.25 6.81 -24.40
CA ALA A 470 -19.77 6.01 -25.52
C ALA A 470 -18.44 5.33 -25.23
N VAL A 471 -18.14 4.28 -25.99
CA VAL A 471 -16.82 3.65 -26.04
C VAL A 471 -16.18 3.93 -27.41
N ALA A 472 -14.90 4.30 -27.41
CA ALA A 472 -14.07 4.52 -28.59
C ALA A 472 -12.74 3.76 -28.45
N THR A 473 -12.67 2.55 -29.01
CA THR A 473 -11.58 1.60 -28.75
C THR A 473 -10.76 1.24 -30.00
N GLY A 474 -9.49 0.89 -29.79
CA GLY A 474 -8.62 0.26 -30.81
C GLY A 474 -9.01 -1.19 -31.15
N LYS A 475 -9.96 -1.78 -30.42
CA LYS A 475 -10.53 -3.10 -30.68
C LYS A 475 -11.60 -3.02 -31.78
N ALA A 476 -11.78 -4.11 -32.54
CA ALA A 476 -12.90 -4.21 -33.48
C ALA A 476 -14.25 -4.07 -32.76
N GLY A 477 -15.20 -3.33 -33.32
CA GLY A 477 -16.42 -2.90 -32.65
C GLY A 477 -17.29 -4.08 -32.21
N TRP A 478 -17.42 -5.11 -33.05
CA TRP A 478 -18.19 -6.31 -32.72
C TRP A 478 -17.59 -7.06 -31.51
N ARG A 479 -16.26 -7.06 -31.37
CA ARG A 479 -15.58 -7.66 -30.22
C ARG A 479 -15.78 -6.83 -28.95
N ALA A 480 -15.69 -5.51 -29.06
CA ALA A 480 -15.91 -4.60 -27.95
C ALA A 480 -17.32 -4.76 -27.37
N ARG A 481 -18.34 -4.79 -28.25
CA ARG A 481 -19.73 -5.04 -27.88
C ARG A 481 -19.95 -6.41 -27.25
N SER A 482 -19.35 -7.46 -27.82
CA SER A 482 -19.43 -8.82 -27.26
C SER A 482 -18.84 -8.92 -25.84
N LEU A 483 -17.68 -8.29 -25.62
CA LEU A 483 -17.04 -8.25 -24.30
C LEU A 483 -17.88 -7.48 -23.27
N LEU A 484 -18.33 -6.27 -23.61
CA LEU A 484 -19.17 -5.47 -22.71
C LEU A 484 -20.52 -6.15 -22.41
N THR A 485 -21.06 -6.91 -23.37
CA THR A 485 -22.29 -7.71 -23.16
C THR A 485 -22.04 -8.80 -22.13
N ARG A 486 -20.92 -9.51 -22.25
CA ARG A 486 -20.52 -10.54 -21.28
C ARG A 486 -20.31 -9.97 -19.88
N LEU A 487 -19.74 -8.76 -19.79
CA LEU A 487 -19.50 -8.06 -18.54
C LEU A 487 -20.76 -7.39 -17.96
N GLY A 488 -21.90 -7.48 -18.64
CA GLY A 488 -23.18 -6.95 -18.14
C GLY A 488 -23.32 -5.43 -18.17
N VAL A 489 -22.45 -4.71 -18.89
CA VAL A 489 -22.43 -3.23 -18.91
C VAL A 489 -22.69 -2.61 -20.27
N VAL A 490 -22.89 -3.41 -21.33
CA VAL A 490 -23.11 -2.89 -22.70
C VAL A 490 -24.29 -1.92 -22.77
N ASP A 491 -25.37 -2.19 -22.03
CA ASP A 491 -26.61 -1.40 -22.04
C ASP A 491 -26.47 -0.04 -21.33
N LEU A 492 -25.35 0.19 -20.63
CA LEU A 492 -25.03 1.50 -20.04
C LEU A 492 -24.48 2.48 -21.09
N PHE A 493 -23.99 1.99 -22.22
CA PHE A 493 -23.44 2.82 -23.29
C PHE A 493 -24.49 3.11 -24.36
N ASP A 494 -24.57 4.36 -24.79
CA ASP A 494 -25.41 4.75 -25.92
C ASP A 494 -24.81 4.22 -27.23
N HIS A 495 -23.46 4.22 -27.33
CA HIS A 495 -22.73 3.73 -28.50
C HIS A 495 -21.39 3.07 -28.12
N VAL A 496 -21.01 2.01 -28.82
CA VAL A 496 -19.69 1.37 -28.71
C VAL A 496 -19.10 1.31 -30.10
N ILE A 497 -17.97 1.98 -30.31
CA ILE A 497 -17.35 2.20 -31.62
C ILE A 497 -15.98 1.55 -31.62
N GLY A 498 -15.72 0.71 -32.62
CA GLY A 498 -14.41 0.11 -32.85
C GLY A 498 -13.59 0.85 -33.89
N SER A 499 -12.29 0.57 -33.92
CA SER A 499 -11.35 1.14 -34.89
C SER A 499 -11.63 0.70 -36.35
N ASP A 500 -12.30 -0.43 -36.54
CA ASP A 500 -12.77 -0.95 -37.84
C ASP A 500 -13.98 -0.18 -38.41
N GLU A 501 -14.59 0.70 -37.61
CA GLU A 501 -15.80 1.45 -37.97
C GLU A 501 -15.49 2.91 -38.34
N VAL A 502 -14.22 3.29 -38.42
CA VAL A 502 -13.76 4.63 -38.80
C VAL A 502 -12.63 4.61 -39.83
N PRO A 503 -12.46 5.67 -40.65
CA PRO A 503 -11.41 5.69 -41.67
C PRO A 503 -9.98 5.65 -41.11
N ARG A 504 -9.75 6.28 -39.96
CA ARG A 504 -8.44 6.34 -39.29
C ARG A 504 -8.62 6.08 -37.80
N ALA A 505 -7.92 5.07 -37.29
CA ALA A 505 -7.90 4.75 -35.87
C ALA A 505 -7.11 5.79 -35.07
N LYS A 506 -7.21 5.73 -33.74
CA LYS A 506 -6.40 6.54 -32.83
C LYS A 506 -4.91 6.34 -33.17
N PRO A 507 -4.09 7.41 -33.20
CA PRO A 507 -4.31 8.73 -32.60
C PRO A 507 -5.16 9.71 -33.43
N ALA A 508 -5.68 9.34 -34.61
CA ALA A 508 -6.56 10.23 -35.36
C ALA A 508 -7.87 10.49 -34.59
N PRO A 509 -8.48 11.68 -34.75
CA PRO A 509 -9.68 12.07 -33.98
C PRO A 509 -10.97 11.39 -34.48
N ASP A 510 -10.93 10.68 -35.61
CA ASP A 510 -12.12 10.20 -36.33
C ASP A 510 -13.08 9.39 -35.45
N ILE A 511 -12.58 8.56 -34.54
CA ILE A 511 -13.40 7.75 -33.63
C ILE A 511 -14.10 8.59 -32.54
N VAL A 512 -13.43 9.63 -32.06
CA VAL A 512 -13.97 10.56 -31.07
C VAL A 512 -15.01 11.47 -31.72
N LEU A 513 -14.70 12.02 -32.89
CA LEU A 513 -15.63 12.80 -33.70
C LEU A 513 -16.89 12.01 -34.05
N ARG A 514 -16.73 10.71 -34.38
CA ARG A 514 -17.87 9.81 -34.60
C ARG A 514 -18.71 9.60 -33.34
N ALA A 515 -18.08 9.47 -32.17
CA ALA A 515 -18.79 9.39 -30.90
C ALA A 515 -19.62 10.65 -30.63
N LEU A 516 -19.04 11.84 -30.81
CA LEU A 516 -19.73 13.12 -30.62
C LEU A 516 -20.95 13.27 -31.53
N ASP A 517 -20.80 12.95 -32.83
CA ASP A 517 -21.89 12.97 -33.82
C ASP A 517 -23.06 12.06 -33.40
N LEU A 518 -22.74 10.83 -32.97
CA LEU A 518 -23.75 9.87 -32.52
C LEU A 518 -24.43 10.30 -31.21
N LEU A 519 -23.67 10.82 -30.25
CA LEU A 519 -24.18 11.31 -28.97
C LEU A 519 -24.96 12.63 -29.11
N LYS A 520 -24.73 13.37 -30.21
CA LYS A 520 -25.27 14.71 -30.49
C LYS A 520 -24.85 15.73 -29.42
N VAL A 521 -23.56 15.78 -29.15
CA VAL A 521 -22.95 16.64 -28.13
C VAL A 521 -21.80 17.42 -28.77
N ASP A 522 -21.69 18.71 -28.41
CA ASP A 522 -20.61 19.56 -28.89
C ASP A 522 -19.27 19.18 -28.21
N PRO A 523 -18.11 19.36 -28.87
CA PRO A 523 -16.83 18.95 -28.30
C PRO A 523 -16.51 19.56 -26.93
N ASP A 524 -16.96 20.80 -26.67
CA ASP A 524 -16.75 21.50 -25.39
C ASP A 524 -17.64 20.99 -24.25
N GLU A 525 -18.60 20.11 -24.54
CA GLU A 525 -19.49 19.44 -23.58
C GLU A 525 -19.08 17.98 -23.33
N ALA A 526 -17.93 17.53 -23.86
CA ALA A 526 -17.50 16.14 -23.80
C ALA A 526 -16.06 15.98 -23.29
N VAL A 527 -15.79 14.81 -22.71
CA VAL A 527 -14.46 14.38 -22.29
C VAL A 527 -14.17 12.98 -22.82
N MET A 528 -12.94 12.76 -23.28
CA MET A 528 -12.43 11.43 -23.59
C MET A 528 -11.52 10.94 -22.47
N VAL A 529 -11.75 9.72 -21.98
CA VAL A 529 -10.95 9.06 -20.95
C VAL A 529 -10.13 7.93 -21.57
N GLY A 530 -8.81 7.98 -21.42
CA GLY A 530 -7.87 7.04 -22.05
C GLY A 530 -6.64 6.75 -21.18
N ASP A 531 -6.03 5.58 -21.36
CA ASP A 531 -4.79 5.16 -20.68
C ASP A 531 -3.57 5.21 -21.61
N ALA A 532 -3.74 5.52 -22.90
CA ALA A 532 -2.66 5.62 -23.87
C ALA A 532 -2.48 7.05 -24.42
N VAL A 533 -1.25 7.38 -24.84
CA VAL A 533 -0.93 8.67 -25.50
C VAL A 533 -1.77 8.88 -26.77
N THR A 534 -2.15 7.78 -27.45
CA THR A 534 -2.99 7.81 -28.64
C THR A 534 -4.42 8.29 -28.34
N ASP A 535 -4.94 8.03 -27.14
CA ASP A 535 -6.24 8.54 -26.70
C ASP A 535 -6.20 10.05 -26.51
N LEU A 536 -5.18 10.54 -25.81
CA LEU A 536 -5.03 11.96 -25.54
C LEU A 536 -4.83 12.76 -26.83
N ALA A 537 -4.10 12.20 -27.79
CA ALA A 537 -3.95 12.80 -29.12
C ALA A 537 -5.29 12.86 -29.86
N ALA A 538 -6.04 11.76 -29.90
CA ALA A 538 -7.35 11.71 -30.56
C ALA A 538 -8.36 12.67 -29.92
N ALA A 539 -8.36 12.79 -28.59
CA ALA A 539 -9.19 13.73 -27.84
C ALA A 539 -8.91 15.19 -28.22
N LYS A 540 -7.64 15.58 -28.18
CA LYS A 540 -7.20 16.95 -28.49
C LYS A 540 -7.49 17.34 -29.94
N ASP A 541 -7.21 16.44 -30.88
CA ASP A 541 -7.47 16.68 -32.29
C ASP A 541 -8.98 16.71 -32.61
N ALA A 542 -9.81 16.08 -31.77
CA ALA A 542 -11.27 16.16 -31.84
C ALA A 542 -11.85 17.40 -31.13
N GLY A 543 -11.03 18.16 -30.40
CA GLY A 543 -11.44 19.34 -29.65
C GLY A 543 -12.19 19.05 -28.36
N VAL A 544 -12.10 17.83 -27.82
CA VAL A 544 -12.69 17.44 -26.52
C VAL A 544 -11.65 17.50 -25.42
N ALA A 545 -12.10 17.61 -24.16
CA ALA A 545 -11.19 17.49 -23.02
C ALA A 545 -10.56 16.09 -22.98
N ALA A 546 -9.25 16.01 -22.78
CA ALA A 546 -8.49 14.78 -22.71
C ALA A 546 -8.21 14.39 -21.24
N ALA A 547 -8.72 13.25 -20.79
CA ALA A 547 -8.52 12.74 -19.45
C ALA A 547 -7.65 11.46 -19.44
N ALA A 548 -6.56 11.50 -18.68
CA ALA A 548 -5.67 10.36 -18.47
C ALA A 548 -6.16 9.47 -17.33
N ALA A 549 -6.36 8.18 -17.59
CA ALA A 549 -6.69 7.16 -16.60
C ALA A 549 -5.41 6.47 -16.09
N LEU A 550 -5.15 6.54 -14.79
CA LEU A 550 -3.91 6.02 -14.17
C LEU A 550 -4.12 4.77 -13.29
N TRP A 551 -5.26 4.09 -13.41
CA TRP A 551 -5.56 2.89 -12.62
C TRP A 551 -5.24 1.57 -13.34
N GLY A 552 -4.97 1.60 -14.65
CA GLY A 552 -4.53 0.46 -15.44
C GLY A 552 -3.00 0.35 -15.54
N GLU A 553 -2.51 -0.68 -16.25
CA GLU A 553 -1.09 -0.87 -16.52
C GLU A 553 -0.64 0.06 -17.67
N THR A 554 -0.25 1.30 -17.33
CA THR A 554 0.13 2.36 -18.29
C THR A 554 1.54 2.89 -18.05
N ASP A 555 2.13 3.50 -19.10
CA ASP A 555 3.35 4.33 -18.97
C ASP A 555 2.94 5.74 -18.51
N GLU A 556 2.81 5.90 -17.19
CA GLU A 556 2.36 7.15 -16.55
C GLU A 556 3.23 8.34 -16.98
N ALA A 557 4.55 8.16 -17.11
CA ALA A 557 5.45 9.23 -17.51
C ALA A 557 5.16 9.71 -18.95
N ALA A 558 4.96 8.77 -19.89
CA ALA A 558 4.61 9.11 -21.26
C ALA A 558 3.21 9.74 -21.36
N LEU A 559 2.23 9.23 -20.60
CA LEU A 559 0.86 9.71 -20.61
C LEU A 559 0.75 11.14 -20.06
N LEU A 560 1.45 11.44 -18.96
CA LEU A 560 1.52 12.80 -18.39
C LEU A 560 2.28 13.76 -19.32
N ALA A 561 3.37 13.30 -19.95
CA ALA A 561 4.14 14.10 -20.90
C ALA A 561 3.33 14.48 -22.16
N ALA A 562 2.33 13.67 -22.53
CA ALA A 562 1.39 13.99 -23.60
C ALA A 562 0.42 15.13 -23.24
N GLY A 563 0.41 15.60 -21.98
CA GLY A 563 -0.26 16.80 -21.51
C GLY A 563 -1.80 16.72 -21.46
N PRO A 564 -2.39 15.75 -20.75
CA PRO A 564 -3.85 15.66 -20.60
C PRO A 564 -4.43 16.90 -19.91
N ASP A 565 -5.70 17.23 -20.19
CA ASP A 565 -6.45 18.29 -19.51
C ASP A 565 -6.85 17.86 -18.08
N LEU A 566 -7.07 16.56 -17.88
CA LEU A 566 -7.48 15.95 -16.62
C LEU A 566 -6.64 14.70 -16.33
N VAL A 567 -6.33 14.47 -15.06
CA VAL A 567 -5.63 13.26 -14.60
C VAL A 567 -6.52 12.59 -13.55
N LEU A 568 -6.86 11.31 -13.80
CA LEU A 568 -7.78 10.53 -12.99
C LEU A 568 -7.01 9.34 -12.39
N HIS A 569 -6.96 9.26 -11.05
CA HIS A 569 -6.25 8.20 -10.34
C HIS A 569 -7.16 7.01 -10.01
N LYS A 570 -8.47 7.22 -10.03
CA LYS A 570 -9.49 6.17 -9.90
C LYS A 570 -10.73 6.53 -10.74
N PRO A 571 -11.55 5.56 -11.15
CA PRO A 571 -12.74 5.82 -11.98
C PRO A 571 -13.66 6.93 -11.46
N LEU A 572 -13.92 6.93 -10.15
CA LEU A 572 -14.84 7.90 -9.52
C LEU A 572 -14.33 9.35 -9.50
N ASP A 573 -13.07 9.62 -9.85
CA ASP A 573 -12.54 11.00 -9.95
C ASP A 573 -13.24 11.82 -11.06
N LEU A 574 -13.94 11.15 -11.97
CA LEU A 574 -14.71 11.80 -13.04
C LEU A 574 -16.03 12.41 -12.55
N ILE A 575 -16.63 11.89 -11.47
CA ILE A 575 -17.97 12.30 -11.01
C ILE A 575 -18.06 13.81 -10.70
N PRO A 576 -17.13 14.42 -9.94
CA PRO A 576 -17.19 15.85 -9.62
C PRO A 576 -17.22 16.76 -10.86
N LEU A 577 -16.71 16.29 -12.00
CA LEU A 577 -16.67 17.03 -13.27
C LEU A 577 -18.02 17.00 -14.02
N CYS A 578 -18.89 16.06 -13.66
CA CYS A 578 -20.21 15.85 -14.27
C CYS A 578 -21.38 16.30 -13.36
N THR A 579 -21.11 16.74 -12.12
CA THR A 579 -22.15 17.01 -11.11
C THR A 579 -22.72 18.42 -11.22
N PRO A 580 -24.05 18.63 -11.09
CA PRO A 580 -24.64 19.97 -10.98
C PRO A 580 -24.22 20.68 -9.69
N ALA A 581 -24.00 22.00 -9.74
CA ALA A 581 -23.65 22.84 -8.60
C ALA A 581 -24.74 22.92 -7.49
N GLU A 582 -25.92 22.33 -7.70
CA GLU A 582 -27.07 22.47 -6.79
C GLU A 582 -27.16 21.40 -5.68
N PHE A 583 -26.33 20.36 -5.68
CA PHE A 583 -26.40 19.28 -4.67
C PHE A 583 -25.40 19.39 -3.50
N VAL A 584 -24.68 20.52 -3.37
CA VAL A 584 -23.68 20.71 -2.29
C VAL A 584 -24.24 21.45 -1.06
N LEU A 585 -25.52 21.83 -1.06
CA LEU A 585 -26.19 22.41 0.12
C LEU A 585 -27.56 21.75 0.33
N GLY A 586 -27.59 20.68 1.12
CA GLY A 586 -28.79 20.01 1.61
C GLY A 586 -28.50 19.24 2.88
#